data_AF-A5IN70-F1
#
_entry.id   AF-A5IN70-F1
#
_cell.length_a   1.000
_cell.length_b   1.000
_cell.length_c   1.000
_cell.angle_alpha   90.00
_cell.angle_beta   90.00
_cell.angle_gamma   90.00
#
_symmetry.space_group_name_H-M   'P 1'
#
loop_
_entity.id
_entity.type
_entity.pdbx_description
1 polymer ?
#
loop_
_entity_poly.entity_id
_entity_poly.type
_entity_poly.pdbx_seq_one_letter_code
_entity_poly.pdbx_strand_id
1 'polypeptide(L)'
;MSSLVAVITGTVFFIVLSQKATLTTIVLGVLMSVVTYIFTRPVHFEKFPVLVLKLFYNVPKAVFESILVLIFHNGAKRAYEVAVKDEWEELEKTLTITLTPKTLVIVSEEGYMVVHQVGERKK
;
A
#
# COMPACT_ATOMS: atom_id res chain seq x y z
N MET A 1 -1.35 19.53 -9.41
CA MET A 1 -2.30 19.07 -8.36
C MET A 1 -1.61 18.31 -7.22
N SER A 2 -0.34 17.90 -7.36
CA SER A 2 0.44 17.15 -6.34
C SER A 2 0.71 17.88 -5.00
N SER A 3 0.96 19.20 -4.99
CA SER A 3 1.38 19.91 -3.76
C SER A 3 0.31 19.96 -2.67
N LEU A 4 -0.94 20.21 -3.05
CA LEU A 4 -2.03 20.36 -2.10
C LEU A 4 -2.38 19.02 -1.44
N VAL A 5 -2.35 17.91 -2.20
CA VAL A 5 -2.54 16.56 -1.65
C VAL A 5 -1.41 16.21 -0.68
N ALA A 6 -0.16 16.50 -1.03
CA ALA A 6 0.98 16.26 -0.14
C ALA A 6 0.89 17.05 1.17
N VAL A 7 0.49 18.33 1.10
CA VAL A 7 0.31 19.16 2.30
C VAL A 7 -0.85 18.64 3.16
N ILE A 8 -1.98 18.27 2.57
CA ILE A 8 -3.13 17.72 3.32
C ILE A 8 -2.75 16.40 3.98
N THR A 9 -2.22 15.45 3.23
CA THR A 9 -1.85 14.12 3.75
C THR A 9 -0.77 14.23 4.83
N GLY A 10 0.24 15.08 4.65
CA GLY A 10 1.25 15.34 5.67
C GLY A 10 0.67 15.96 6.94
N THR A 11 -0.27 16.90 6.79
CA THR A 11 -0.94 17.55 7.93
C THR A 11 -1.82 16.54 8.68
N VAL A 12 -2.58 15.70 7.97
CA VAL A 12 -3.39 14.64 8.57
C VAL A 12 -2.51 13.65 9.32
N PHE A 13 -1.39 13.23 8.73
CA PHE A 13 -0.43 12.35 9.40
C PHE A 13 0.12 12.97 10.69
N PHE A 14 0.46 14.26 10.65
CA PHE A 14 0.93 14.99 11.82
C PHE A 14 -0.12 15.09 12.93
N ILE A 15 -1.39 15.32 12.58
CA ILE A 15 -2.50 15.38 13.55
C ILE A 15 -2.74 14.01 14.20
N VAL A 16 -2.67 12.93 13.41
CA VAL A 16 -2.78 11.56 13.95
C VAL A 16 -1.63 11.26 14.92
N LEU A 17 -0.41 11.66 14.55
CA LEU A 17 0.79 11.46 15.38
C LEU A 17 0.75 12.30 16.68
N SER A 18 0.25 13.53 16.62
CA SER A 18 0.18 14.42 17.77
C SER A 18 -0.94 14.05 18.76
N GLN A 19 -1.88 13.19 18.35
CA GLN A 19 -3.07 12.78 19.11
C GLN A 19 -3.94 13.94 19.60
N LYS A 20 -3.75 15.14 19.07
CA LYS A 20 -4.45 16.37 19.45
C LYS A 20 -4.77 17.18 18.20
N ALA A 21 -6.05 17.47 18.02
CA ALA A 21 -6.54 18.33 16.94
C ALA A 21 -6.79 19.76 17.47
N THR A 22 -5.74 20.44 17.92
CA THR A 22 -5.81 21.87 18.25
C THR A 22 -5.38 22.73 17.05
N LEU A 23 -5.78 24.00 17.05
CA LEU A 23 -5.40 24.96 16.01
C LEU A 23 -3.87 25.01 15.81
N THR A 24 -3.12 24.96 16.91
CA THR A 24 -1.65 24.97 16.91
C THR A 24 -1.06 23.76 16.17
N THR A 25 -1.58 22.56 16.43
CA THR A 25 -1.15 21.33 15.73
C THR A 25 -1.49 21.35 14.24
N ILE A 26 -2.62 21.94 13.85
CA ILE A 26 -2.98 22.08 12.43
C ILE A 26 -1.98 23.02 11.74
N VAL A 27 -1.72 24.19 12.32
CA VAL A 27 -0.77 25.17 11.75
C VAL A 27 0.64 24.58 11.66
N LEU A 28 1.10 23.90 12.72
CA LEU A 28 2.42 23.25 12.71
C LEU A 28 2.49 22.13 11.67
N GLY A 29 1.43 21.34 11.52
CA GLY A 29 1.33 20.28 10.52
C GLY A 29 1.40 20.82 9.10
N VAL A 30 0.71 21.92 8.82
CA VAL A 30 0.78 22.59 7.50
C VAL A 30 2.19 23.10 7.23
N LEU A 31 2.82 23.81 8.19
CA LEU A 31 4.19 24.32 8.04
C LEU A 31 5.20 23.21 7.77
N MET A 32 5.18 22.16 8.59
CA MET A 32 6.07 21.00 8.43
C MET A 32 5.84 20.30 7.09
N SER A 33 4.59 20.17 6.65
CA SER A 33 4.28 19.51 5.37
C SER A 33 4.72 20.35 4.17
N VAL A 34 4.60 21.67 4.22
CA VAL A 34 5.10 22.58 3.18
C VAL A 34 6.63 22.52 3.11
N VAL A 35 7.31 22.59 4.25
CA VAL A 35 8.78 22.46 4.32
C VAL A 35 9.20 21.13 3.71
N THR A 36 8.61 20.03 4.17
CA THR A 36 8.92 18.68 3.66
C THR A 36 8.71 18.61 2.14
N TYR A 37 7.58 19.12 1.64
CA TYR A 37 7.30 19.11 0.20
C TYR A 37 8.35 19.86 -0.64
N ILE A 38 8.87 20.98 -0.14
CA ILE A 38 9.92 21.76 -0.83
C ILE A 38 11.23 20.96 -0.92
N PHE A 39 11.60 20.25 0.15
CA PHE A 39 12.86 19.51 0.22
C PHE A 39 12.82 18.15 -0.49
N THR A 40 11.72 17.40 -0.38
CA THR A 40 11.65 16.03 -0.91
C THR A 40 10.98 15.94 -2.29
N ARG A 41 10.19 16.94 -2.69
CA ARG A 41 9.43 16.98 -3.96
C ARG A 41 8.86 15.60 -4.34
N PRO A 42 8.01 15.01 -3.47
CA PRO A 42 7.61 13.63 -3.62
C PRO A 42 6.88 13.40 -4.94
N VAL A 43 7.34 12.41 -5.70
CA VAL A 43 6.73 11.97 -6.96
C VAL A 43 5.60 11.00 -6.65
N HIS A 44 4.49 11.06 -7.39
CA HIS A 44 3.32 10.15 -7.26
C HIS A 44 2.52 10.24 -5.95
N PHE A 45 2.71 11.27 -5.13
CA PHE A 45 2.02 11.38 -3.84
C PHE A 45 0.49 11.43 -3.95
N GLU A 46 -0.04 11.87 -5.08
CA GLU A 46 -1.48 11.83 -5.42
C GLU A 46 -2.05 10.40 -5.50
N LYS A 47 -1.22 9.39 -5.80
CA LYS A 47 -1.62 7.99 -5.84
C LYS A 47 -1.60 7.33 -4.46
N PHE A 48 -0.94 7.93 -3.46
CA PHE A 48 -0.80 7.36 -2.12
C PHE A 48 -2.13 7.19 -1.37
N PRO A 49 -3.05 8.18 -1.33
CA PRO A 49 -4.37 7.98 -0.70
C PRO A 49 -5.19 6.85 -1.35
N VAL A 50 -5.07 6.69 -2.68
CA VAL A 50 -5.74 5.61 -3.42
C VAL A 50 -5.19 4.25 -3.01
N LEU A 51 -3.86 4.14 -2.88
CA LEU A 51 -3.22 2.93 -2.37
C LEU A 51 -3.69 2.59 -0.96
N VAL A 52 -3.70 3.56 -0.04
CA VAL A 52 -4.17 3.36 1.35
C VAL A 52 -5.61 2.81 1.37
N LEU A 53 -6.51 3.35 0.55
CA LEU A 53 -7.88 2.85 0.44
C LEU A 53 -7.95 1.40 -0.08
N LYS A 54 -7.16 1.06 -1.11
CA LYS A 54 -7.07 -0.32 -1.62
C LYS A 54 -6.58 -1.28 -0.53
N LEU A 55 -5.57 -0.88 0.24
CA LEU A 55 -5.02 -1.69 1.33
C LEU A 55 -6.06 -1.90 2.42
N PHE A 56 -6.76 -0.84 2.84
CA PHE A 56 -7.78 -0.92 3.87
C PHE A 56 -8.92 -1.90 3.51
N TYR A 57 -9.28 -1.99 2.23
CA TYR A 57 -10.26 -2.95 1.74
C TYR A 57 -9.73 -4.39 1.68
N ASN A 58 -8.50 -4.59 1.24
CA ASN A 58 -7.93 -5.92 1.01
C ASN A 58 -7.40 -6.58 2.29
N VAL A 59 -6.91 -5.81 3.26
CA VAL A 59 -6.32 -6.32 4.51
C VAL A 59 -7.28 -7.22 5.30
N PRO A 60 -8.54 -6.81 5.61
CA PRO A 60 -9.45 -7.67 6.35
C PRO A 60 -9.72 -8.98 5.62
N LYS A 61 -9.93 -8.92 4.30
CA LYS A 61 -10.19 -10.09 3.46
C LYS A 61 -9.01 -11.07 3.49
N ALA A 62 -7.78 -10.58 3.38
CA ALA A 62 -6.58 -11.41 3.48
C ALA A 62 -6.44 -12.08 4.84
N VAL A 63 -6.76 -11.40 5.93
CA VAL A 63 -6.75 -11.99 7.28
C VAL A 63 -7.77 -13.13 7.38
N PHE A 64 -9.03 -12.92 6.97
CA PHE A 64 -10.06 -13.96 7.00
C PHE A 64 -9.70 -15.17 6.15
N GLU A 65 -9.23 -14.96 4.93
CA GLU A 65 -8.85 -16.06 4.05
C GLU A 65 -7.59 -16.80 4.53
N SER A 66 -6.65 -16.11 5.19
CA SER A 66 -5.47 -16.77 5.80
C SER A 66 -5.88 -17.71 6.93
N ILE A 67 -6.86 -17.32 7.75
CA ILE A 67 -7.45 -18.18 8.78
C ILE A 67 -8.13 -19.39 8.13
N LEU A 68 -8.89 -19.19 7.04
CA LEU A 68 -9.52 -20.29 6.31
C LEU A 68 -8.48 -21.25 5.70
N VAL A 69 -7.36 -20.77 5.19
CA VAL A 69 -6.29 -21.64 4.65
C VAL A 69 -5.64 -22.48 5.75
N LEU A 70 -5.42 -21.92 6.94
CA LEU A 70 -4.91 -22.67 8.09
C LEU A 70 -5.84 -23.82 8.49
N ILE A 71 -7.16 -23.59 8.43
CA ILE A 71 -8.20 -24.57 8.77
C ILE A 71 -8.39 -25.61 7.65
N PHE A 72 -8.44 -25.16 6.41
CA PHE A 72 -8.69 -26.00 5.23
C PHE A 72 -7.37 -26.26 4.50
N HIS A 73 -6.68 -27.32 4.93
CA HIS A 73 -5.32 -27.73 4.53
C HIS A 73 -5.17 -28.21 3.06
N ASN A 74 -5.90 -27.62 2.12
CA ASN A 74 -5.88 -28.01 0.71
C ASN A 74 -5.64 -26.81 -0.19
N GLY A 75 -4.40 -26.66 -0.66
CA GLY A 75 -4.10 -25.70 -1.72
C GLY A 75 -2.90 -26.09 -2.56
N ALA A 76 -3.13 -26.26 -3.87
CA ALA A 76 -2.04 -26.33 -4.84
C ALA A 76 -1.22 -25.04 -4.79
N LYS A 77 0.10 -25.18 -4.85
CA LYS A 77 1.05 -24.06 -4.88
C LYS A 77 1.42 -23.77 -6.33
N ARG A 78 1.33 -22.52 -6.76
CA ARG A 78 1.75 -22.09 -8.10
C ARG A 78 2.61 -20.84 -8.00
N ALA A 79 3.63 -20.73 -8.84
CA ALA A 79 4.38 -19.51 -9.04
C ALA A 79 4.11 -18.98 -10.45
N TYR A 80 3.91 -17.67 -10.61
CA TYR A 80 3.78 -17.03 -11.90
C TYR A 80 4.46 -15.67 -11.93
N GLU A 81 4.90 -15.26 -13.12
CA GLU A 81 5.56 -13.98 -13.36
C GLU A 81 4.54 -12.90 -13.73
N VAL A 82 4.74 -11.69 -13.19
CA VAL A 82 3.93 -10.50 -13.48
C VAL A 82 4.85 -9.40 -13.96
N ALA A 83 4.66 -8.94 -15.19
CA ALA A 83 5.41 -7.80 -15.74
C ALA A 83 5.04 -6.49 -15.03
N VAL A 84 6.04 -5.61 -14.85
CA VAL A 84 5.91 -4.32 -14.19
C VAL A 84 6.56 -3.24 -15.04
N LYS A 85 5.93 -2.05 -15.11
CA LYS A 85 6.38 -0.95 -15.97
C LYS A 85 7.24 0.07 -15.25
N ASP A 86 6.96 0.36 -13.97
CA ASP A 86 7.62 1.41 -13.20
C ASP A 86 7.69 1.07 -11.69
N GLU A 87 8.63 1.68 -10.97
CA GLU A 87 8.84 1.46 -9.52
C GLU A 87 7.57 1.70 -8.68
N TRP A 88 6.71 2.63 -9.10
CA TRP A 88 5.43 2.86 -8.41
C TRP A 88 4.46 1.70 -8.64
N GLU A 89 4.35 1.20 -9.86
CA GLU A 89 3.54 0.00 -10.15
C GLU A 89 4.11 -1.23 -9.44
N GLU A 90 5.43 -1.32 -9.28
CA GLU A 90 6.11 -2.37 -8.51
C GLU A 90 5.68 -2.34 -7.05
N LEU A 91 5.77 -1.18 -6.40
CA LEU A 91 5.34 -1.00 -5.02
C LEU A 91 3.84 -1.28 -4.85
N GLU A 92 3.00 -0.73 -5.73
CA GLU A 92 1.56 -0.90 -5.69
C GLU A 92 1.16 -2.38 -5.84
N LYS A 93 1.73 -3.07 -6.82
CA LYS A 93 1.47 -4.50 -7.04
C LYS A 93 2.04 -5.35 -5.92
N THR A 94 3.24 -5.07 -5.42
CA THR A 94 3.84 -5.83 -4.32
C THR A 94 2.95 -5.79 -3.08
N LEU A 95 2.51 -4.60 -2.68
CA LEU A 95 1.62 -4.43 -1.54
C LEU A 95 0.25 -5.06 -1.80
N THR A 96 -0.33 -4.83 -2.98
CA THR A 96 -1.67 -5.34 -3.32
C THR A 96 -1.69 -6.87 -3.42
N ILE A 97 -0.68 -7.48 -4.05
CA ILE A 97 -0.59 -8.93 -4.23
C ILE A 97 -0.30 -9.62 -2.91
N THR A 98 0.62 -9.10 -2.11
CA THR A 98 0.96 -9.70 -0.80
C THR A 98 -0.19 -9.58 0.20
N LEU A 99 -1.01 -8.52 0.08
CA LEU A 99 -2.23 -8.34 0.87
C LEU A 99 -3.48 -8.85 0.14
N THR A 100 -3.33 -9.48 -1.01
CA THR A 100 -4.40 -10.27 -1.61
C THR A 100 -4.35 -11.65 -0.97
N PRO A 101 -5.49 -12.21 -0.57
CA PRO A 101 -5.54 -13.54 -0.02
C PRO A 101 -4.75 -14.55 -0.85
N LYS A 102 -4.02 -15.44 -0.17
CA LYS A 102 -3.36 -16.60 -0.77
C LYS A 102 -2.22 -16.26 -1.73
N THR A 103 -1.81 -15.01 -1.86
CA THR A 103 -0.71 -14.62 -2.76
C THR A 103 0.41 -13.92 -2.00
N LEU A 104 1.65 -14.16 -2.40
CA LEU A 104 2.83 -13.53 -1.83
C LEU A 104 3.87 -13.30 -2.92
N VAL A 105 4.44 -12.09 -2.98
CA VAL A 105 5.55 -11.79 -3.89
C VAL A 105 6.85 -12.32 -3.27
N ILE A 106 7.60 -13.14 -4.01
CA ILE A 106 8.87 -13.74 -3.54
C ILE A 106 10.08 -12.96 -4.07
N VAL A 107 10.05 -12.57 -5.34
CA VAL A 107 11.14 -11.86 -6.01
C VAL A 107 10.56 -10.65 -6.73
N SER A 108 11.24 -9.52 -6.59
CA SER A 108 10.98 -8.28 -7.32
C SER A 108 12.30 -7.85 -7.95
N GLU A 109 12.38 -7.88 -9.28
CA GLU A 109 13.50 -7.38 -10.07
C GLU A 109 12.97 -6.41 -11.13
N GLU A 110 13.81 -5.48 -11.61
CA GLU A 110 13.40 -4.47 -12.58
C GLU A 110 12.69 -5.10 -13.79
N GLY A 111 11.38 -4.84 -13.91
CA GLY A 111 10.54 -5.27 -15.01
C GLY A 111 9.66 -6.50 -14.74
N TYR A 112 9.86 -7.26 -13.65
CA TYR A 112 9.02 -8.43 -13.34
C TYR A 112 8.98 -8.80 -11.85
N MET A 113 7.86 -9.37 -11.41
CA MET A 113 7.69 -9.94 -10.06
C MET A 113 7.28 -11.40 -10.13
N VAL A 114 7.78 -12.21 -9.20
CA VAL A 114 7.38 -13.61 -9.03
C VAL A 114 6.38 -13.72 -7.90
N VAL A 115 5.16 -14.19 -8.21
CA VAL A 115 4.07 -14.34 -7.25
C VAL A 115 3.84 -15.82 -6.94
N HIS A 116 3.86 -16.15 -5.66
CA HIS A 116 3.46 -17.45 -5.14
C HIS A 116 2.01 -17.43 -4.70
N GLN A 117 1.21 -18.37 -5.19
CA GLN A 117 -0.21 -18.53 -4.89
C GLN A 117 -0.47 -19.85 -4.15
N VAL A 118 -1.29 -19.81 -3.11
CA VAL A 118 -1.67 -20.95 -2.26
C VAL A 118 -3.17 -21.23 -2.38
N GLY A 119 -3.55 -22.30 -3.07
CA GLY A 119 -4.96 -22.65 -3.23
C GLY A 119 -5.49 -22.30 -4.61
N GLU A 120 -5.88 -23.32 -5.35
CA GLU A 120 -6.60 -23.17 -6.60
C GLU A 120 -8.03 -22.67 -6.32
N ARG A 121 -8.42 -21.55 -6.95
CA ARG A 121 -9.78 -21.51 -7.51
C ARG A 121 -9.71 -22.28 -8.82
N LYS A 122 -10.22 -23.52 -8.83
CA LYS A 122 -10.69 -24.10 -10.09
C LYS A 122 -11.68 -23.08 -10.69
N LYS A 123 -11.42 -22.69 -11.94
CA LYS A 123 -12.32 -21.85 -12.74
C LYS A 123 -13.74 -22.37 -12.69
#